data_AF-A0A949Q349-F1
#
_entry.id   AF-A0A949Q349-F1
#
_cell.length_a   1.000
_cell.length_b   1.000
_cell.length_c   1.000
_cell.angle_alpha   90.00
_cell.angle_beta   90.00
_cell.angle_gamma   90.00
#
_symmetry.space_group_name_H-M   'P 1'
#
loop_
_entity.id
_entity.type
_entity.pdbx_description
1 polymer ?
#
loop_
_entity_poly.entity_id
_entity_poly.type
_entity_poly.pdbx_seq_one_letter_code
_entity_poly.pdbx_strand_id
1 'polypeptide(L)'
;MIWLMLLTLAVVFVAGFRVLTSDSRRAVKRLSERLAIAPVMIESIMDQMGKAASAEFLTLLARPDETALQHGAQTLLIWQVFIIDGGDENLLGWHRVLQRARLASPLSDARIRLAFSLLREMEPEMEEMKAFQQRYNAFFRERSGQLRLVAANDTD
;
A
#
# COMPACT_ATOMS: atom_id res chain seq x y z
N MET A 1 -29.20 22.03 31.62
CA MET A 1 -28.53 22.63 30.43
C MET A 1 -27.26 21.87 30.03
N ILE A 2 -26.36 21.53 30.96
CA ILE A 2 -25.13 20.75 30.70
C ILE A 2 -25.38 19.37 30.06
N TRP A 3 -26.45 18.68 30.46
CA TRP A 3 -26.80 17.35 29.94
C TRP A 3 -27.06 17.32 28.43
N LEU A 4 -27.70 18.37 27.88
CA LEU A 4 -27.96 18.46 26.44
C LEU A 4 -26.68 18.76 25.64
N MET A 5 -25.76 19.57 26.18
CA MET A 5 -24.45 19.80 25.58
C MET A 5 -23.56 18.55 25.57
N LEU A 6 -23.59 17.76 26.64
CA LEU A 6 -22.86 16.48 26.68
C LEU A 6 -23.44 15.46 25.70
N LEU A 7 -24.76 15.41 25.57
CA LEU A 7 -25.45 14.52 24.62
C LEU A 7 -25.09 14.85 23.17
N THR A 8 -25.11 16.15 22.79
CA THR A 8 -24.73 16.56 21.43
C THR A 8 -23.26 16.31 21.14
N LEU A 9 -22.37 16.57 22.11
CA LEU A 9 -20.94 16.27 21.97
C LEU A 9 -20.69 14.77 21.79
N ALA A 10 -21.36 13.92 22.57
CA ALA A 10 -21.26 12.46 22.45
C ALA A 10 -21.76 11.96 21.09
N VAL A 11 -22.86 12.50 20.57
CA VAL A 11 -23.39 12.13 19.25
C VAL A 11 -22.43 12.53 18.13
N VAL A 12 -21.87 13.74 18.16
CA VAL A 12 -20.88 14.19 17.17
C VAL A 12 -19.61 13.35 17.26
N PHE A 13 -19.15 13.03 18.47
CA PHE A 13 -17.98 12.21 18.69
C PHE A 13 -18.19 10.78 18.15
N VAL A 14 -19.32 10.15 18.46
CA VAL A 14 -19.67 8.81 17.95
C VAL A 14 -19.84 8.82 16.43
N ALA A 15 -20.51 9.82 15.86
CA ALA A 15 -20.70 9.93 14.42
C ALA A 15 -19.36 10.14 13.69
N GLY A 16 -18.50 11.04 14.19
CA GLY A 16 -17.16 11.26 13.64
C GLY A 16 -16.29 10.01 13.75
N PHE A 17 -16.31 9.34 14.91
CA PHE A 17 -15.56 8.10 15.14
C PHE A 17 -16.07 6.96 14.24
N ARG A 18 -17.38 6.88 14.00
CA ARG A 18 -17.99 5.86 13.13
C ARG A 18 -17.63 6.05 11.66
N VAL A 19 -17.64 7.28 11.17
CA VAL A 19 -17.24 7.61 9.78
C VAL A 19 -15.77 7.25 9.57
N LEU A 20 -14.90 7.70 10.46
CA LEU A 20 -13.45 7.42 10.39
C LEU A 20 -13.15 5.91 10.43
N THR A 21 -13.84 5.15 11.30
CA THR A 21 -13.57 3.72 11.47
C THR A 21 -14.26 2.81 10.45
N SER A 22 -15.31 3.26 9.77
CA SER A 22 -16.02 2.46 8.76
C SER A 22 -15.35 2.57 7.39
N ASP A 23 -14.93 3.77 7.00
CA ASP A 23 -14.23 3.99 5.72
C ASP A 23 -12.82 3.41 5.75
N SER A 24 -12.11 3.54 6.89
CA SER A 24 -10.81 2.90 7.10
C SER A 24 -10.89 1.38 6.96
N ARG A 25 -11.81 0.72 7.66
CA ARG A 25 -12.00 -0.74 7.55
C ARG A 25 -12.36 -1.17 6.14
N ARG A 26 -13.22 -0.41 5.45
CA ARG A 26 -13.57 -0.69 4.06
C ARG A 26 -12.38 -0.53 3.12
N ALA A 27 -11.53 0.47 3.33
CA ALA A 27 -10.33 0.70 2.56
C ALA A 27 -9.30 -0.43 2.72
N VAL A 28 -9.03 -0.83 3.97
CA VAL A 28 -8.18 -1.99 4.29
C VAL A 28 -8.73 -3.27 3.67
N LYS A 29 -10.02 -3.54 3.88
CA LYS A 29 -10.70 -4.72 3.32
C LYS A 29 -10.59 -4.76 1.80
N ARG A 30 -10.88 -3.65 1.11
CA ARG A 30 -10.80 -3.54 -0.35
C ARG A 30 -9.39 -3.84 -0.88
N LEU A 31 -8.36 -3.26 -0.26
CA LEU A 31 -6.98 -3.52 -0.66
C LEU A 31 -6.58 -4.98 -0.39
N SER A 32 -6.97 -5.54 0.76
CA SER A 32 -6.69 -6.94 1.10
C SER A 32 -7.34 -7.92 0.14
N GLU A 33 -8.62 -7.68 -0.22
CA GLU A 33 -9.37 -8.50 -1.16
C GLU A 33 -8.79 -8.39 -2.57
N ARG A 34 -8.41 -7.18 -2.98
CA ARG A 34 -7.80 -6.94 -4.30
C ARG A 34 -6.46 -7.66 -4.46
N LEU A 35 -5.65 -7.68 -3.40
CA LEU A 35 -4.35 -8.34 -3.37
C LEU A 35 -4.44 -9.83 -2.99
N ALA A 36 -5.60 -10.32 -2.54
CA ALA A 36 -5.78 -11.65 -1.96
C ALA A 36 -4.78 -11.94 -0.82
N ILE A 37 -4.56 -10.95 0.07
CA ILE A 37 -3.71 -11.06 1.25
C ILE A 37 -4.53 -10.92 2.53
N ALA A 38 -3.97 -11.34 3.66
CA ALA A 38 -4.62 -11.17 4.96
C ALA A 38 -4.68 -9.68 5.35
N PRO A 39 -5.83 -9.16 5.84
CA PRO A 39 -5.96 -7.76 6.29
C PRO A 39 -4.93 -7.36 7.35
N VAL A 40 -4.54 -8.32 8.19
CA VAL A 40 -3.52 -8.13 9.24
C VAL A 40 -2.20 -7.57 8.68
N MET A 41 -1.82 -7.91 7.44
CA MET A 41 -0.60 -7.37 6.82
C MET A 41 -0.68 -5.86 6.60
N ILE A 42 -1.86 -5.35 6.26
CA ILE A 42 -2.13 -3.92 6.08
C ILE A 42 -2.19 -3.23 7.44
N GLU A 43 -2.72 -3.90 8.45
CA GLU A 43 -2.73 -3.41 9.83
C GLU A 43 -1.31 -3.33 10.40
N SER A 44 -0.44 -4.31 10.12
CA SER A 44 0.96 -4.31 10.57
C SER A 44 1.77 -3.15 10.02
N ILE A 45 1.68 -2.86 8.72
CA ILE A 45 2.36 -1.69 8.15
C ILE A 45 1.81 -0.38 8.77
N MET A 46 0.50 -0.29 8.98
CA MET A 46 -0.11 0.89 9.59
C MET A 46 0.34 1.12 11.03
N ASP A 47 0.52 0.03 11.80
CA ASP A 47 1.05 0.10 13.16
C ASP A 47 2.51 0.60 13.17
N GLN A 48 3.33 0.10 12.25
CA GLN A 48 4.75 0.50 12.12
C GLN A 48 4.97 1.91 11.55
N MET A 49 4.04 2.42 10.73
CA MET A 49 4.07 3.79 10.20
C MET A 49 3.83 4.87 11.28
N GLY A 50 3.18 4.50 12.38
CA GLY A 50 2.70 5.45 13.38
C GLY A 50 1.36 6.09 13.04
N LYS A 51 0.79 6.79 14.03
CA LYS A 51 -0.61 7.26 13.98
C LYS A 51 -0.88 8.31 12.90
N ALA A 52 0.07 9.22 12.65
CA ALA A 52 -0.11 10.29 11.67
C ALA A 52 -0.01 9.76 10.23
N ALA A 53 1.03 8.99 9.93
CA ALA A 53 1.25 8.43 8.61
C ALA A 53 0.22 7.35 8.25
N SER A 54 -0.22 6.54 9.22
CA SER A 54 -1.33 5.59 8.99
C SER A 54 -2.65 6.29 8.65
N ALA A 55 -2.96 7.43 9.29
CA ALA A 55 -4.14 8.22 8.95
C ALA A 55 -4.06 8.80 7.52
N GLU A 56 -2.87 9.27 7.11
CA GLU A 56 -2.62 9.72 5.74
C GLU A 56 -2.77 8.56 4.74
N PHE A 57 -2.17 7.41 5.03
CA PHE A 57 -2.28 6.19 4.22
C PHE A 57 -3.74 5.76 4.05
N LEU A 58 -4.53 5.76 5.13
CA LEU A 58 -5.97 5.47 5.07
C LEU A 58 -6.73 6.48 4.22
N THR A 59 -6.39 7.77 4.32
CA THR A 59 -7.01 8.82 3.50
C THR A 59 -6.71 8.62 2.02
N LEU A 60 -5.50 8.16 1.68
CA LEU A 60 -5.13 7.79 0.32
C LEU A 60 -5.95 6.58 -0.17
N LEU A 61 -6.11 5.54 0.65
CA LEU A 61 -6.88 4.33 0.31
C LEU A 61 -8.41 4.53 0.31
N ALA A 62 -8.91 5.52 1.04
CA ALA A 62 -10.33 5.83 1.09
C ALA A 62 -10.87 6.26 -0.29
N ARG A 63 -10.00 6.79 -1.16
CA ARG A 63 -10.36 7.13 -2.53
C ARG A 63 -10.80 5.88 -3.30
N PRO A 64 -11.92 5.93 -4.04
CA PRO A 64 -12.50 4.77 -4.71
C PRO A 64 -11.86 4.45 -6.08
N ASP A 65 -10.69 5.00 -6.39
CA ASP A 65 -10.01 4.85 -7.68
C ASP A 65 -8.98 3.71 -7.68
N GLU A 66 -8.76 3.12 -8.87
CA GLU A 66 -7.77 2.06 -9.06
C GLU A 66 -6.36 2.56 -8.73
N THR A 67 -6.10 3.84 -8.98
CA THR A 67 -4.83 4.51 -8.66
C THR A 67 -4.55 4.46 -7.15
N ALA A 68 -5.55 4.66 -6.29
CA ALA A 68 -5.35 4.54 -4.84
C ALA A 68 -5.02 3.10 -4.41
N LEU A 69 -5.67 2.10 -5.01
CA LEU A 69 -5.35 0.69 -4.75
C LEU A 69 -3.93 0.36 -5.20
N GLN A 70 -3.53 0.83 -6.39
CA GLN A 70 -2.17 0.66 -6.90
C GLN A 70 -1.15 1.33 -5.97
N HIS A 71 -1.45 2.54 -5.50
CA HIS A 71 -0.60 3.28 -4.56
C HIS A 71 -0.43 2.54 -3.23
N GLY A 72 -1.54 2.02 -2.69
CA GLY A 72 -1.53 1.17 -1.50
C GLY A 72 -0.68 -0.08 -1.68
N ALA A 73 -0.87 -0.76 -2.80
CA ALA A 73 -0.18 -1.98 -3.15
C ALA A 73 1.33 -1.76 -3.35
N GLN A 74 1.74 -0.63 -3.95
CA GLN A 74 3.15 -0.23 -4.07
C GLN A 74 3.77 0.08 -2.71
N THR A 75 3.05 0.77 -1.81
CA THR A 75 3.54 1.04 -0.45
C THR A 75 3.71 -0.28 0.34
N LEU A 76 2.79 -1.23 0.20
CA LEU A 76 2.92 -2.57 0.79
C LEU A 76 4.13 -3.34 0.23
N LEU A 77 4.34 -3.30 -1.09
CA LEU A 77 5.52 -3.91 -1.73
C LEU A 77 6.81 -3.32 -1.16
N ILE A 78 6.88 -1.98 -1.08
CA ILE A 78 8.05 -1.29 -0.51
C ILE A 78 8.25 -1.76 0.91
N TRP A 79 7.24 -1.69 1.78
CA TRP A 79 7.39 -2.15 3.16
C TRP A 79 7.82 -3.63 3.25
N GLN A 80 7.17 -4.54 2.54
CA GLN A 80 7.48 -5.97 2.64
C GLN A 80 8.85 -6.34 2.14
N VAL A 81 9.29 -5.75 1.03
CA VAL A 81 10.57 -6.14 0.43
C VAL A 81 11.70 -5.26 0.94
N PHE A 82 11.46 -3.98 1.18
CA PHE A 82 12.52 -3.07 1.65
C PHE A 82 12.73 -3.16 3.16
N ILE A 83 11.66 -3.23 3.96
CA ILE A 83 11.75 -3.20 5.43
C ILE A 83 11.80 -4.61 6.04
N ILE A 84 10.94 -5.53 5.57
CA ILE A 84 10.78 -6.85 6.21
C ILE A 84 11.78 -7.88 5.69
N ASP A 85 11.83 -8.11 4.37
CA ASP A 85 12.74 -9.08 3.77
C ASP A 85 13.14 -8.69 2.34
N GLY A 86 14.41 -8.30 2.18
CA GLY A 86 15.04 -7.86 0.93
C GLY A 86 15.36 -8.94 -0.09
N GLY A 87 15.05 -10.20 0.20
CA GLY A 87 15.36 -11.35 -0.65
C GLY A 87 14.62 -11.37 -1.99
N ASP A 88 15.28 -11.93 -3.01
CA ASP A 88 14.73 -12.01 -4.37
C ASP A 88 13.48 -12.91 -4.44
N GLU A 89 13.40 -13.95 -3.62
CA GLU A 89 12.21 -14.80 -3.53
C GLU A 89 10.98 -14.03 -3.01
N ASN A 90 11.18 -13.18 -2.00
CA ASN A 90 10.13 -12.32 -1.45
C ASN A 90 9.68 -11.28 -2.49
N LEU A 91 10.64 -10.65 -3.18
CA LEU A 91 10.37 -9.72 -4.28
C LEU A 91 9.56 -10.39 -5.42
N LEU A 92 9.96 -11.60 -5.81
CA LEU A 92 9.24 -12.42 -6.80
C LEU A 92 7.83 -12.79 -6.34
N GLY A 93 7.67 -13.13 -5.05
CA GLY A 93 6.39 -13.41 -4.42
C GLY A 93 5.45 -12.20 -4.52
N TRP A 94 5.89 -11.06 -4.01
CA TRP A 94 5.10 -9.83 -4.01
C TRP A 94 4.81 -9.29 -5.40
N HIS A 95 5.76 -9.39 -6.33
CA HIS A 95 5.49 -9.03 -7.72
C HIS A 95 4.38 -9.88 -8.32
N ARG A 96 4.35 -11.20 -8.06
CA ARG A 96 3.26 -12.08 -8.51
C ARG A 96 1.92 -11.71 -7.87
N VAL A 97 1.90 -11.34 -6.59
CA VAL A 97 0.70 -10.84 -5.91
C VAL A 97 0.16 -9.60 -6.64
N LEU A 98 1.02 -8.63 -6.93
CA LEU A 98 0.65 -7.42 -7.67
C LEU A 98 0.19 -7.72 -9.10
N GLN A 99 0.85 -8.65 -9.80
CA GLN A 99 0.48 -9.02 -11.16
C GLN A 99 -0.92 -9.63 -11.23
N ARG A 100 -1.25 -10.57 -10.32
CA ARG A 100 -2.58 -11.19 -10.26
C ARG A 100 -3.67 -10.17 -9.96
N ALA A 101 -3.37 -9.21 -9.09
CA ALA A 101 -4.25 -8.10 -8.78
C ALA A 101 -4.38 -7.06 -9.91
N ARG A 102 -3.58 -7.18 -10.99
CA ARG A 102 -3.42 -6.17 -12.05
C ARG A 102 -2.96 -4.79 -11.54
N LEU A 103 -2.23 -4.78 -10.43
CA LEU A 103 -1.67 -3.58 -9.79
C LEU A 103 -0.14 -3.50 -9.95
N ALA A 104 0.48 -4.47 -10.63
CA ALA A 104 1.91 -4.43 -10.92
C ALA A 104 2.26 -3.26 -11.84
N SER A 105 3.16 -2.41 -11.39
CA SER A 105 3.59 -1.20 -12.10
C SER A 105 5.00 -0.81 -11.64
N PRO A 106 5.81 -0.15 -12.49
CA PRO A 106 7.07 0.43 -12.06
C PRO A 106 6.90 1.44 -10.92
N LEU A 107 7.91 1.54 -10.05
CA LEU A 107 7.98 2.51 -8.97
C LEU A 107 8.55 3.83 -9.49
N SER A 108 7.79 4.91 -9.29
CA SER A 108 8.21 6.27 -9.64
C SER A 108 8.94 6.96 -8.48
N ASP A 109 9.74 7.99 -8.77
CA ASP A 109 10.44 8.76 -7.73
C ASP A 109 9.47 9.44 -6.77
N ALA A 110 8.31 9.89 -7.27
CA ALA A 110 7.26 10.45 -6.44
C ALA A 110 6.71 9.43 -5.45
N ARG A 111 6.58 8.15 -5.88
CA ARG A 111 6.17 7.05 -5.01
C ARG A 111 7.20 6.77 -3.93
N ILE A 112 8.49 6.74 -4.28
CA ILE A 112 9.57 6.54 -3.31
C ILE A 112 9.57 7.65 -2.26
N ARG A 113 9.45 8.91 -2.67
CA ARG A 113 9.34 10.03 -1.72
C ARG A 113 8.12 9.95 -0.81
N LEU A 114 6.96 9.57 -1.35
CA LEU A 114 5.76 9.40 -0.54
C LEU A 114 5.90 8.23 0.44
N ALA A 115 6.43 7.09 -0.02
CA ALA A 115 6.69 5.94 0.82
C ALA A 115 7.70 6.29 1.93
N PHE A 116 8.78 7.00 1.60
CA PHE A 116 9.73 7.50 2.60
C PHE A 116 9.06 8.35 3.67
N SER A 117 8.16 9.26 3.29
CA SER A 117 7.38 10.07 4.23
C SER A 117 6.50 9.23 5.14
N LEU A 118 5.79 8.24 4.58
CA LEU A 118 4.90 7.36 5.33
C LEU A 118 5.67 6.40 6.27
N LEU A 119 6.83 5.94 5.82
CA LEU A 119 7.64 4.93 6.51
C LEU A 119 8.70 5.54 7.44
N ARG A 120 8.70 6.86 7.64
CA ARG A 120 9.76 7.59 8.35
C ARG A 120 10.05 7.09 9.77
N GLU A 121 9.06 6.50 10.45
CA GLU A 121 9.22 6.00 11.82
C GLU A 121 10.06 4.71 11.87
N MET A 122 10.23 4.02 10.75
CA MET A 122 11.15 2.90 10.59
C MET A 122 12.55 3.35 10.13
N GLU A 123 12.83 4.65 10.18
CA GLU A 123 14.12 5.26 9.83
C GLU A 123 14.74 4.76 8.51
N PRO A 124 13.97 4.67 7.39
CA PRO A 124 14.51 4.19 6.12
C PRO A 124 15.52 5.19 5.54
N GLU A 125 16.50 4.69 4.79
CA GLU A 125 17.44 5.53 4.06
C GLU A 125 16.96 5.82 2.63
N MET A 126 16.93 7.11 2.25
CA MET A 126 16.46 7.52 0.91
C MET A 126 17.33 6.95 -0.22
N GLU A 127 18.63 6.80 0.00
CA GLU A 127 19.56 6.24 -0.98
C GLU A 127 19.24 4.76 -1.24
N GLU A 128 19.08 3.98 -0.17
CA GLU A 128 18.70 2.57 -0.26
C GLU A 128 17.31 2.38 -0.89
N MET A 129 16.33 3.24 -0.57
CA MET A 129 15.01 3.19 -1.21
C MET A 129 15.08 3.47 -2.71
N LYS A 130 15.98 4.35 -3.17
CA LYS A 130 16.23 4.58 -4.60
C LYS A 130 16.95 3.40 -5.24
N ALA A 131 17.90 2.76 -4.55
CA ALA A 131 18.53 1.54 -5.04
C ALA A 131 17.49 0.42 -5.20
N PHE A 132 16.60 0.26 -4.22
CA PHE A 132 15.46 -0.66 -4.30
C PHE A 132 14.56 -0.35 -5.49
N GLN A 133 14.22 0.92 -5.72
CA GLN A 133 13.42 1.35 -6.87
C GLN A 133 14.06 0.91 -8.19
N GLN A 134 15.37 1.15 -8.36
CA GLN A 134 16.10 0.76 -9.56
C GLN A 134 16.09 -0.76 -9.75
N ARG A 135 16.37 -1.51 -8.68
CA ARG A 135 16.35 -2.98 -8.67
C ARG A 135 14.98 -3.53 -9.07
N TYR A 136 13.93 -3.06 -8.43
CA TYR A 136 12.56 -3.48 -8.74
C TYR A 136 12.15 -3.12 -10.17
N ASN A 137 12.50 -1.91 -10.64
CA ASN A 137 12.14 -1.49 -12.00
C ASN A 137 12.91 -2.27 -13.08
N ALA A 138 14.17 -2.65 -12.84
CA ALA A 138 14.91 -3.54 -13.72
C ALA A 138 14.22 -4.91 -13.80
N PHE A 139 13.94 -5.50 -12.64
CA PHE A 139 13.20 -6.75 -12.52
C PHE A 139 11.82 -6.72 -13.22
N PHE A 140 11.07 -5.63 -13.04
CA PHE A 140 9.77 -5.42 -13.68
C PHE A 140 9.88 -5.42 -15.21
N ARG A 141 10.91 -4.76 -15.78
CA ARG A 141 11.13 -4.69 -17.23
C ARG A 141 11.45 -6.06 -17.82
N GLU A 142 12.31 -6.81 -17.17
CA GLU A 142 12.66 -8.18 -17.61
C GLU A 142 11.43 -9.07 -17.64
N ARG A 143 10.62 -9.04 -16.58
CA ARG A 143 9.45 -9.92 -16.47
C ARG A 143 8.30 -9.50 -17.40
N SER A 144 8.05 -8.20 -17.54
CA SER A 144 7.06 -7.67 -18.49
C SER A 144 7.48 -7.93 -19.94
N GLY A 145 8.77 -7.88 -20.25
CA GLY A 145 9.32 -8.30 -21.55
C GLY A 145 9.07 -9.78 -21.84
N GLN A 146 9.38 -10.68 -20.88
CA GLN A 146 9.14 -12.12 -21.05
C GLN A 146 7.67 -12.46 -21.29
N LEU A 147 6.73 -11.82 -20.58
CA LEU A 147 5.29 -12.02 -20.79
C LEU A 147 4.84 -11.66 -22.21
N ARG A 148 5.44 -10.63 -22.83
CA ARG A 148 5.13 -10.24 -24.22
C ARG A 148 5.67 -11.23 -25.24
N LEU A 149 6.82 -11.84 -24.96
CA LEU A 149 7.43 -12.83 -25.86
C LEU A 149 6.68 -14.15 -25.85
N VAL A 150 6.24 -14.64 -24.68
CA VAL A 150 5.43 -15.86 -24.58
C VAL A 150 4.09 -15.68 -25.29
N ALA A 151 3.41 -14.54 -25.08
CA ALA A 151 2.13 -14.26 -25.74
C ALA A 151 2.23 -14.14 -27.27
N ALA A 152 3.40 -13.78 -27.81
CA ALA A 152 3.62 -13.74 -29.26
C ALA A 152 3.89 -15.13 -29.87
N ASN A 153 4.35 -16.08 -29.05
CA ASN A 153 4.71 -17.43 -29.50
C ASN A 153 3.52 -18.42 -29.42
N ASP A 154 2.43 -18.05 -28.73
CA ASP A 154 1.18 -18.83 -28.64
C ASP A 154 0.16 -18.48 -29.76
N THR A 155 0.51 -17.56 -30.66
CA THR A 155 -0.36 -17.10 -31.77
C THR A 155 0.02 -17.66 -33.15
N ASP A 156 1.03 -18.54 -33.23
CA ASP A 156 1.42 -19.30 -34.43
C ASP A 156 1.10 -20.80 -34.26
#